data_AF-A0A953WLG1-F1
#
_entry.id   AF-A0A953WLG1-F1
#
_cell.length_a   1.000
_cell.length_b   1.000
_cell.length_c   1.000
_cell.angle_alpha   90.00
_cell.angle_beta   90.00
_cell.angle_gamma   90.00
#
_symmetry.space_group_name_H-M   'P 1'
#
loop_
_entity.id
_entity.type
_entity.pdbx_description
1 polymer ?
#
loop_
_entity_poly.entity_id
_entity_poly.type
_entity_poly.pdbx_seq_one_letter_code
_entity_poly.pdbx_strand_id
1 'polypeptide(L)' 'MAHIVIIGAGLGGVPMALEMRQKARRGDTVTVISDQPYFNFTPSNPWVAVDWRKPEKIRVNLAP' A
#
# COMPACT_ATOMS: atom_id res chain seq x y z
N MET A 1 -8.37 19.90 12.65
CA MET A 1 -7.94 19.24 11.42
C MET A 1 -6.87 18.26 11.79
N ALA A 2 -7.12 16.96 11.61
CA ALA A 2 -6.13 15.94 11.93
C ALA A 2 -5.29 15.60 10.69
N HIS A 3 -3.99 15.37 10.90
CA HIS A 3 -3.12 14.76 9.91
C HIS A 3 -2.79 13.36 10.38
N ILE A 4 -3.28 12.37 9.64
CA ILE A 4 -3.17 10.96 9.98
C ILE A 4 -2.14 10.35 9.05
N VAL A 5 -1.03 9.91 9.63
CA VAL A 5 0.09 9.32 8.90
C VAL A 5 0.10 7.81 9.12
N ILE A 6 0.14 7.07 8.02
CA ILE A 6 0.25 5.61 8.01
C ILE A 6 1.63 5.28 7.47
N ILE A 7 2.45 4.64 8.31
CA ILE A 7 3.82 4.26 7.96
C ILE A 7 3.82 2.81 7.49
N GLY A 8 4.18 2.62 6.22
CA GLY A 8 4.20 1.36 5.49
C GLY A 8 2.99 1.20 4.56
N ALA A 9 3.24 0.84 3.29
CA ALA A 9 2.20 0.54 2.29
C ALA A 9 2.18 -0.95 1.90
N GLY A 10 2.23 -1.83 2.91
CA GLY A 10 2.10 -3.28 2.74
C GLY A 10 0.66 -3.79 2.85
N LEU A 11 0.53 -5.09 3.14
CA LEU A 11 -0.77 -5.78 3.29
C LEU A 11 -1.69 -5.14 4.33
N GLY A 12 -1.14 -4.56 5.40
CA GLY A 12 -1.93 -3.84 6.40
C GLY A 12 -2.09 -2.35 6.09
N GLY A 13 -1.03 -1.70 5.60
CA GLY A 13 -0.99 -0.25 5.43
C GLY A 13 -1.90 0.28 4.32
N VAL A 14 -1.95 -0.42 3.18
CA VAL A 14 -2.83 -0.03 2.06
C VAL A 14 -4.31 -0.07 2.44
N PRO A 15 -4.87 -1.18 2.98
CA PRO A 15 -6.27 -1.18 3.39
C PRO A 15 -6.53 -0.20 4.54
N MET A 16 -5.61 -0.05 5.48
CA MET A 16 -5.74 0.96 6.54
C MET A 16 -5.86 2.37 5.96
N ALA A 17 -5.07 2.72 4.94
CA ALA A 17 -5.15 4.03 4.30
C ALA A 17 -6.49 4.28 3.61
N LEU A 18 -6.99 3.29 2.88
CA LEU A 18 -8.27 3.38 2.19
C LEU A 18 -9.44 3.47 3.17
N GLU A 19 -9.45 2.65 4.22
CA GLU A 19 -10.47 2.70 5.26
C GLU A 19 -10.40 3.98 6.09
N MET A 20 -9.19 4.44 6.43
CA MET A 20 -9.02 5.70 7.16
C MET A 20 -9.54 6.86 6.33
N ARG A 21 -9.27 6.89 5.02
CA ARG A 21 -9.79 7.94 4.15
C ARG A 21 -11.32 7.98 4.12
N GLN A 22 -11.99 6.83 4.18
CA GLN A 22 -13.45 6.74 4.27
C GLN A 22 -14.00 7.22 5.63
N LYS A 23 -13.27 6.97 6.72
CA LYS A 23 -13.67 7.33 8.09
C LYS A 23 -13.26 8.76 8.48
N ALA A 24 -12.29 9.34 7.79
CA ALA A 24 -11.76 10.68 8.04
C ALA A 24 -12.79 11.76 7.70
N ARG A 25 -12.74 12.88 8.44
CA ARG A 25 -13.60 14.03 8.14
C ARG A 25 -13.09 14.74 6.88
N ARG A 26 -13.94 15.51 6.21
CA ARG A 26 -13.58 16.20 4.95
C ARG A 26 -12.31 17.08 5.05
N GLY A 27 -12.05 17.67 6.22
CA GLY A 27 -10.86 18.48 6.45
C GLY A 27 -9.61 17.68 6.82
N ASP A 28 -9.73 16.41 7.21
CA ASP A 28 -8.60 15.62 7.66
C ASP A 28 -7.77 15.14 6.46
N THR A 29 -6.45 15.06 6.68
CA THR A 29 -5.49 14.58 5.67
C THR A 29 -5.01 13.20 6.07
N VAL A 30 -5.02 12.26 5.12
CA VAL A 30 -4.45 10.92 5.29
C VAL A 30 -3.26 10.81 4.35
N THR A 31 -2.08 10.53 4.90
CA THR A 31 -0.84 10.36 4.15
C THR A 31 -0.26 8.99 4.43
N VAL A 32 0.15 8.29 3.38
CA VAL A 32 0.89 7.03 3.48
C VAL A 32 2.35 7.32 3.18
N ILE A 33 3.25 6.85 4.02
CA ILE A 33 4.70 6.89 3.78
C ILE A 33 5.16 5.46 3.61
N SER A 34 5.81 5.17 2.48
CA SER A 34 6.38 3.85 2.22
C SER A 34 7.82 4.00 1.75
N ASP A 35 8.64 3.00 2.05
CA ASP A 35 10.02 2.83 1.59
C ASP A 35 10.13 2.37 0.12
N GLN A 36 9.00 2.05 -0.50
CA GLN A 36 8.89 1.57 -1.89
C GLN A 36 7.75 2.30 -2.61
N PRO A 37 7.89 2.59 -3.93
CA PRO A 37 6.87 3.29 -4.72
C PRO A 37 5.74 2.35 -5.21
N TYR A 38 5.65 1.12 -4.69
CA TYR A 38 4.67 0.13 -5.10
C TYR A 38 4.19 -0.69 -3.90
N PHE A 39 2.96 -1.19 -4.00
CA PHE A 39 2.48 -2.29 -3.20
C PHE A 39 2.99 -3.60 -3.81
N ASN A 40 3.47 -4.52 -2.98
CA ASN A 40 3.88 -5.87 -3.39
C ASN A 40 3.02 -6.91 -2.67
N PHE A 41 2.37 -7.81 -3.42
CA PHE A 41 1.64 -8.91 -2.84
C PHE A 41 2.59 -10.03 -2.38
N THR A 42 3.19 -9.83 -1.21
CA THR A 42 4.24 -10.67 -0.61
C THR A 42 3.98 -12.19 -0.65
N PRO A 43 2.75 -12.70 -0.44
CA PRO A 43 2.49 -14.14 -0.50
C PRO A 43 2.81 -14.78 -1.87
N SER A 44 2.87 -14.01 -2.96
CA SER A 44 3.24 -14.52 -4.29
C SER A 44 4.74 -14.52 -4.58
N ASN A 45 5.59 -14.05 -3.66
CA ASN A 45 7.05 -14.06 -3.86
C ASN A 45 7.62 -15.47 -4.19
N PRO A 46 7.14 -16.59 -3.58
CA PRO A 46 7.62 -17.91 -3.97
C PRO A 46 7.41 -18.24 -5.44
N TRP A 47 6.30 -17.79 -6.04
CA TRP A 47 6.00 -18.03 -7.46
C TRP A 47 6.86 -17.17 -8.38
N VAL A 48 7.31 -16.00 -7.92
CA VAL A 48 8.30 -15.21 -8.64
C VAL A 48 9.67 -15.89 -8.59
N ALA A 49 10.04 -16.47 -7.44
CA ALA A 49 11.31 -17.16 -7.27
C ALA A 49 11.48 -18.40 -8.18
N VAL A 50 10.38 -19.09 -8.51
CA VAL A 50 10.37 -20.24 -9.44
C VAL A 50 9.87 -19.90 -10.84
N ASP A 51 9.86 -18.62 -11.20
CA ASP A 51 9.46 -18.10 -12.52
C ASP A 51 8.02 -18.42 -12.99
N TRP A 52 7.13 -18.79 -12.07
CA TRP A 52 5.70 -18.99 -12.35
C TRP A 52 4.94 -17.67 -12.49
N ARG A 53 5.49 -16.58 -11.93
CA ARG A 53 4.97 -15.21 -12.09
C ARG A 53 6.11 -14.23 -12.30
N LYS A 54 5.84 -13.17 -13.05
CA LYS A 54 6.74 -12.02 -13.17
C LYS A 54 6.40 -10.95 -12.11
N PRO A 55 7.38 -10.15 -11.63
CA PRO A 55 7.16 -9.13 -10.59
C PRO A 55 6.01 -8.16 -10.89
N GLU A 56 5.81 -7.81 -12.15
CA GLU A 56 4.77 -6.86 -12.60
C GLU A 56 3.36 -7.42 -12.38
N LYS A 57 3.22 -8.74 -12.25
CA LYS A 57 1.93 -9.39 -11.95
C LYS A 57 1.59 -9.40 -10.46
N ILE A 58 2.51 -9.00 -9.59
CA ILE A 58 2.31 -8.98 -8.13
C ILE A 58 2.54 -7.62 -7.50
N ARG A 59 2.79 -6.59 -8.34
CA ARG A 59 3.03 -5.21 -7.91
C ARG A 59 1.99 -4.27 -8.46
N VAL A 60 1.63 -3.27 -7.65
CA VAL A 60 0.78 -2.15 -8.06
C VAL A 60 1.54 -0.88 -7.73
N ASN A 61 1.76 -0.01 -8.73
CA ASN A 61 2.39 1.29 -8.48
C ASN A 61 1.50 2.11 -7.56
N LEU A 62 2.11 2.64 -6.50
CA LEU A 62 1.46 3.62 -5.63
C LEU A 62 1.73 4.99 -6.25
N ALA A 63 0.68 5.80 -6.35
CA ALA A 63 0.84 7.19 -6.75
C ALA A 63 1.67 7.93 -5.68
N PRO A 64 2.38 9.00 -6.06
CA PRO A 64 2.63 10.10 -5.14
C PRO A 64 1.31 10.67 -4.61
#